data_AF-A0A2V2QAU3-F1
#
_entry.id   AF-A0A2V2QAU3-F1
#
_cell.length_a   1.000
_cell.length_b   1.000
_cell.length_c   1.000
_cell.angle_alpha   90.00
_cell.angle_beta   90.00
_cell.angle_gamma   90.00
#
_symmetry.space_group_name_H-M   'P 1'
#
loop_
_entity.id
_entity.type
_entity.pdbx_description
1 polymer ?
#
loop_
_entity_poly.entity_id
_entity_poly.type
_entity_poly.pdbx_seq_one_letter_code
_entity_poly.pdbx_strand_id
1 'polypeptide(L)'
;MIFGSDLDAILVRPKIEMLDTMTLFDTYFEGIGVKVRYSDKGNYFNDTLRRFGGLDATGRFIKAAATRSILDKFMSRKVAEGGNIIYLENDQRAYLNLQAIAGSLGDEKTAADLIDGLVGNQVLQRGYIFQCERCRLVSWYGIEALTAEFRCNRCSLSQQFTRGHWRDPAVPHWYYKLSETIYQFYRNNSHLTAQVLYKLKGESRSAFHYAPEIDLLDFPRRGKSREMDVACIVDGAIVFGECKTDSLKVEALEKFAALAGMPLRYPARVIFATTQPVSSEFKEQMSKVPNAELMLRSDLYDD
;
A
#
# COMPACT_ATOMS: atom_id res chain seq x y z
N MET A 1 22.89 -7.38 -65.23
CA MET A 1 21.73 -7.40 -64.32
C MET A 1 22.30 -7.35 -62.90
N ILE A 2 22.36 -6.16 -62.31
CA ILE A 2 22.91 -5.96 -60.96
C ILE A 2 21.75 -6.20 -60.00
N PHE A 3 21.80 -7.28 -59.23
CA PHE A 3 20.87 -7.51 -58.13
C PHE A 3 21.14 -6.43 -57.08
N GLY A 4 20.19 -5.52 -56.90
CA GLY A 4 20.23 -4.56 -55.80
C GLY A 4 20.18 -5.34 -54.49
N SER A 5 21.26 -5.32 -53.74
CA SER A 5 21.26 -5.75 -52.35
C SER A 5 20.23 -4.91 -51.62
N ASP A 6 19.20 -5.58 -51.11
CA ASP A 6 18.06 -5.00 -50.41
C ASP A 6 18.57 -4.07 -49.30
N LEU A 7 18.28 -2.77 -49.41
CA LEU A 7 18.74 -1.73 -48.48
C LEU A 7 18.33 -2.06 -47.02
N ASP A 8 17.26 -2.82 -46.87
CA ASP A 8 16.75 -3.33 -45.59
C ASP A 8 17.73 -4.28 -44.86
N ALA A 9 18.68 -4.91 -45.55
CA ALA A 9 19.69 -5.78 -44.93
C ALA A 9 20.83 -5.00 -44.26
N ILE A 10 20.98 -3.70 -44.55
CA ILE A 10 22.07 -2.83 -44.05
C ILE A 10 21.54 -1.78 -43.06
N LEU A 11 20.23 -1.62 -42.94
CA LEU A 11 19.62 -0.68 -42.00
C LEU A 11 19.75 -1.18 -40.55
N VAL A 12 20.61 -0.50 -39.78
CA VAL A 12 20.62 -0.61 -38.31
C VAL A 12 19.23 -0.20 -37.81
N ARG A 13 18.56 -1.12 -37.10
CA ARG A 13 17.28 -0.85 -36.42
C ARG A 13 17.57 -0.52 -34.96
N PRO A 14 17.85 0.75 -34.61
CA PRO A 14 18.08 1.11 -33.21
C PRO A 14 16.85 0.74 -32.39
N LYS A 15 17.04 -0.14 -31.41
CA LYS A 15 16.02 -0.42 -30.40
C LYS A 15 16.16 0.64 -29.31
N ILE A 16 15.14 1.48 -29.19
CA ILE A 16 15.00 2.35 -28.04
C ILE A 16 14.24 1.53 -26.99
N GLU A 17 14.94 1.06 -25.97
CA GLU A 17 14.33 0.39 -24.82
C GLU A 17 14.16 1.40 -23.69
N MET A 18 12.93 1.52 -23.18
CA MET A 18 12.68 2.30 -21.98
C MET A 18 13.18 1.49 -20.79
N LEU A 19 14.11 2.08 -20.03
CA LEU A 19 14.56 1.51 -18.77
C LEU A 19 13.39 1.42 -17.80
N ASP A 20 13.36 0.38 -16.98
CA ASP A 20 12.40 0.31 -15.89
C ASP A 20 12.68 1.41 -14.85
N THR A 21 11.66 1.78 -14.08
CA THR A 21 11.74 2.90 -13.14
C THR A 21 12.82 2.72 -12.08
N MET A 22 13.07 1.48 -11.62
CA MET A 22 14.11 1.22 -10.63
C MET A 22 15.50 1.46 -11.23
N THR A 23 15.74 0.99 -12.45
CA THR A 23 16.99 1.26 -13.18
C THR A 23 17.20 2.75 -13.43
N LEU A 24 16.13 3.52 -13.72
CA LEU A 24 16.22 4.98 -13.83
C LEU A 24 16.69 5.63 -12.51
N PHE A 25 16.14 5.20 -11.37
CA PHE A 25 16.58 5.71 -10.07
C PHE A 25 17.99 5.25 -9.69
N ASP A 26 18.36 4.01 -10.00
CA ASP A 26 19.73 3.52 -9.76
C ASP A 26 20.75 4.34 -10.55
N THR A 27 20.44 4.65 -11.81
CA THR A 27 21.26 5.53 -12.66
C THR A 27 21.35 6.95 -12.09
N TYR A 28 20.26 7.49 -11.56
CA TYR A 28 20.26 8.81 -10.93
C TYR A 28 21.20 8.87 -9.71
N PHE A 29 21.27 7.80 -8.92
CA PHE A 29 22.08 7.72 -7.70
C PHE A 29 23.51 7.18 -7.92
N GLU A 30 23.81 6.63 -9.09
CA GLU A 30 25.09 5.98 -9.42
C GLU A 30 26.30 6.89 -9.14
N GLY A 31 26.22 8.18 -9.51
CA GLY A 31 27.30 9.15 -9.36
C GLY A 31 27.74 9.41 -7.91
N ILE A 32 26.94 9.00 -6.92
CA ILE A 32 27.26 9.11 -5.49
C ILE A 32 27.43 7.76 -4.80
N GLY A 33 27.45 6.66 -5.57
CA GLY A 33 27.64 5.31 -5.06
C GLY A 33 26.47 4.78 -4.21
N VAL A 34 25.27 5.36 -4.37
CA VAL A 34 24.05 4.89 -3.71
C VAL A 34 23.30 3.96 -4.66
N LYS A 35 22.91 2.79 -4.15
CA LYS A 35 22.07 1.83 -4.89
C LYS A 35 20.65 1.87 -4.37
N VAL A 36 19.70 1.53 -5.24
CA VAL A 36 18.28 1.48 -4.86
C VAL A 36 17.67 0.09 -4.99
N ARG A 37 16.70 -0.20 -4.12
CA ARG A 37 15.84 -1.39 -4.21
C ARG A 37 14.49 -1.10 -3.55
N TYR A 38 13.47 -1.91 -3.81
CA TYR A 38 12.26 -1.86 -2.99
C TYR A 38 12.56 -2.26 -1.54
N SER A 39 12.01 -1.51 -0.60
CA SER A 39 11.91 -1.95 0.80
C SER A 39 10.86 -3.05 0.95
N ASP A 40 10.76 -3.67 2.13
CA ASP A 40 9.66 -4.60 2.44
C ASP A 40 8.29 -3.93 2.26
N LYS A 41 8.17 -2.66 2.65
CA LYS A 41 6.94 -1.89 2.49
C LYS A 41 6.65 -1.57 1.03
N GLY A 42 7.68 -1.27 0.24
CA GLY A 42 7.58 -1.13 -1.23
C GLY A 42 7.07 -2.41 -1.90
N ASN A 43 7.47 -3.58 -1.40
CA ASN A 43 6.92 -4.86 -1.89
C ASN A 43 5.43 -5.03 -1.54
N TYR A 44 5.02 -4.69 -0.31
CA TYR A 44 3.60 -4.67 0.09
C TYR A 44 2.78 -3.68 -0.73
N PHE A 45 3.37 -2.52 -1.04
CA PHE A 45 2.79 -1.49 -1.88
C PHE A 45 2.51 -2.02 -3.28
N ASN A 46 3.52 -2.57 -3.95
CA ASN A 46 3.38 -3.07 -5.32
C ASN A 46 2.36 -4.22 -5.42
N ASP A 47 2.35 -5.15 -4.45
CA ASP A 47 1.32 -6.20 -4.42
C ASP A 47 -0.09 -5.64 -4.14
N THR A 48 -0.20 -4.60 -3.31
CA THR A 48 -1.47 -3.90 -3.08
C THR A 48 -1.97 -3.25 -4.36
N LEU A 49 -1.13 -2.52 -5.09
CA LEU A 49 -1.51 -1.94 -6.38
C LEU A 49 -1.97 -3.03 -7.35
N ARG A 50 -1.23 -4.13 -7.47
CA ARG A 50 -1.59 -5.25 -8.35
C ARG A 50 -2.99 -5.79 -8.02
N ARG A 51 -3.33 -5.94 -6.73
CA ARG A 51 -4.63 -6.43 -6.27
C ARG A 51 -5.75 -5.40 -6.44
N PHE A 52 -5.49 -4.11 -6.30
CA PHE A 52 -6.52 -3.10 -6.54
C PHE A 52 -6.72 -2.76 -8.03
N GLY A 53 -5.80 -3.17 -8.91
CA GLY A 53 -5.85 -2.86 -10.34
C GLY A 53 -5.05 -1.61 -10.74
N GLY A 54 -4.05 -1.24 -9.93
CA GLY A 54 -3.10 -0.16 -10.17
C GLY A 54 -3.27 1.04 -9.25
N LEU A 55 -2.45 2.06 -9.48
CA LEU A 55 -2.41 3.28 -8.66
C LEU A 55 -3.73 4.05 -8.69
N ASP A 56 -4.43 4.13 -9.81
CA ASP A 56 -5.67 4.92 -9.90
C ASP A 56 -6.83 4.28 -9.13
N ALA A 57 -6.95 2.95 -9.18
CA ALA A 57 -7.97 2.23 -8.45
C ALA A 57 -7.69 2.26 -6.94
N THR A 58 -6.44 2.05 -6.55
CA THR A 58 -5.99 2.16 -5.15
C THR A 58 -6.19 3.58 -4.62
N GLY A 59 -5.79 4.57 -5.42
CA GLY A 59 -5.92 6.00 -5.14
C GLY A 59 -7.37 6.39 -4.86
N ARG A 60 -8.28 6.11 -5.80
CA ARG A 60 -9.72 6.37 -5.64
C ARG A 60 -10.32 5.67 -4.42
N PHE A 61 -9.97 4.40 -4.21
CA PHE A 61 -10.51 3.62 -3.09
C PHE A 61 -10.09 4.20 -1.72
N ILE A 62 -8.86 4.66 -1.58
CA ILE A 62 -8.34 5.23 -0.32
C ILE A 62 -8.75 6.70 -0.16
N LYS A 63 -8.93 7.44 -1.26
CA LYS A 63 -9.30 8.85 -1.23
C LYS A 63 -10.66 9.08 -0.60
N ALA A 64 -11.65 8.28 -0.98
CA ALA A 64 -13.02 8.38 -0.49
C ALA A 64 -13.16 7.84 0.95
N ALA A 65 -13.77 8.64 1.84
CA ALA A 65 -13.94 8.28 3.24
C ALA A 65 -14.71 6.98 3.47
N ALA A 66 -15.77 6.75 2.67
CA ALA A 66 -16.62 5.56 2.78
C ALA A 66 -15.81 4.26 2.58
N THR A 67 -15.05 4.15 1.49
CA THR A 67 -14.24 2.96 1.18
C THR A 67 -13.00 2.85 2.06
N ARG A 68 -12.33 3.97 2.38
CA ARG A 68 -11.19 3.97 3.30
C ARG A 68 -11.57 3.46 4.69
N SER A 69 -12.75 3.82 5.20
CA SER A 69 -13.23 3.36 6.51
C SER A 69 -13.35 1.84 6.62
N ILE A 70 -13.47 1.11 5.50
CA ILE A 70 -13.43 -0.35 5.48
C ILE A 70 -12.03 -0.85 5.89
N LEU A 71 -10.96 -0.25 5.37
CA LEU A 71 -9.58 -0.59 5.75
C LEU A 71 -9.29 -0.20 7.20
N ASP A 72 -9.81 0.94 7.66
CA ASP A 72 -9.70 1.35 9.07
C ASP A 72 -10.31 0.30 10.02
N LYS A 73 -11.46 -0.26 9.64
CA LYS A 73 -12.12 -1.34 10.41
C LYS A 73 -11.27 -2.61 10.49
N PHE A 74 -10.50 -2.96 9.46
CA PHE A 74 -9.54 -4.08 9.50
C PHE A 74 -8.36 -3.83 10.46
N MET A 75 -8.09 -2.58 10.84
CA MET A 75 -7.08 -2.23 11.84
C MET A 75 -7.64 -2.21 13.27
N SER A 76 -8.96 -2.30 13.44
CA SER A 76 -9.59 -2.28 14.75
C SER A 76 -9.16 -3.47 15.61
N ARG A 77 -8.84 -3.21 16.88
CA ARG A 77 -8.67 -4.26 17.90
C ARG A 77 -9.94 -4.49 18.72
N LYS A 78 -11.01 -3.74 18.44
CA LYS A 78 -12.28 -3.81 19.17
C LYS A 78 -13.22 -4.76 18.44
N VAL A 79 -13.84 -5.65 19.21
CA VAL A 79 -15.01 -6.41 18.75
C VAL A 79 -16.19 -5.44 18.74
N ALA A 80 -16.88 -5.33 17.61
CA ALA A 80 -18.08 -4.52 17.51
C ALA A 80 -19.29 -5.26 18.13
N GLU A 81 -20.25 -4.50 18.66
CA GLU A 81 -21.55 -5.05 19.07
C GLU A 81 -22.24 -5.76 17.90
N GLY A 82 -22.87 -6.91 18.17
CA GLY A 82 -23.56 -7.72 17.16
C GLY A 82 -22.64 -8.55 16.25
N GLY A 83 -21.36 -8.72 16.59
CA GLY A 83 -20.49 -9.68 15.90
C GLY A 83 -20.07 -9.28 14.49
N ASN A 84 -20.31 -8.02 14.08
CA ASN A 84 -20.01 -7.53 12.74
C ASN A 84 -18.50 -7.39 12.47
N ILE A 85 -17.74 -7.04 13.51
CA ILE A 85 -16.29 -6.98 13.49
C ILE A 85 -15.78 -7.90 14.59
N ILE A 86 -15.01 -8.91 14.22
CA ILE A 86 -14.37 -9.83 15.15
C ILE A 86 -12.87 -9.63 15.11
N TYR A 87 -12.30 -9.27 16.27
CA TYR A 87 -10.85 -9.33 16.47
C TYR A 87 -10.47 -10.69 17.06
N LEU A 88 -9.43 -11.31 16.50
CA LEU A 88 -8.87 -12.58 16.94
C LEU A 88 -7.46 -12.36 17.49
N GLU A 89 -7.28 -12.62 18.79
CA GLU A 89 -5.99 -12.42 19.47
C GLU A 89 -4.89 -13.37 18.98
N ASN A 90 -5.27 -14.55 18.49
CA ASN A 90 -4.31 -15.58 18.07
C ASN A 90 -3.56 -15.23 16.78
N ASP A 91 -4.09 -14.35 15.94
CA ASP A 91 -3.39 -13.84 14.75
C ASP A 91 -3.34 -12.30 14.67
N GLN A 92 -3.88 -11.61 15.68
CA GLN A 92 -3.92 -10.15 15.78
C GLN A 92 -4.54 -9.49 14.53
N ARG A 93 -5.66 -10.04 14.07
CA ARG A 93 -6.42 -9.52 12.92
C ARG A 93 -7.88 -9.28 13.26
N ALA A 94 -8.45 -8.26 12.60
CA ALA A 94 -9.88 -8.07 12.54
C ALA A 94 -10.46 -8.72 11.27
N TYR A 95 -11.69 -9.16 11.42
CA TYR A 95 -12.49 -9.84 10.43
C TYR A 95 -13.84 -9.15 10.33
N LEU A 96 -14.27 -8.85 9.11
CA LEU A 96 -15.50 -8.09 8.86
C LEU A 96 -16.54 -9.00 8.22
N ASN A 97 -17.80 -8.90 8.59
CA ASN A 97 -18.90 -9.48 7.82
C ASN A 97 -19.48 -8.44 6.82
N LEU A 98 -20.50 -8.85 6.08
CA LEU A 98 -21.20 -7.97 5.12
C LEU A 98 -21.74 -6.70 5.81
N GLN A 99 -22.36 -6.83 6.98
CA GLN A 99 -22.96 -5.72 7.72
C GLN A 99 -21.92 -4.69 8.16
N ALA A 100 -20.72 -5.12 8.57
CA ALA A 100 -19.62 -4.21 8.88
C ALA A 100 -19.20 -3.37 7.67
N ILE A 101 -19.19 -3.96 6.47
CA ILE A 101 -18.85 -3.27 5.22
C ILE A 101 -20.01 -2.37 4.76
N ALA A 102 -21.25 -2.86 4.84
CA ALA A 102 -22.45 -2.08 4.54
C ALA A 102 -22.56 -0.83 5.42
N GLY A 103 -22.20 -0.91 6.70
CA GLY A 103 -22.16 0.25 7.59
C GLY A 103 -21.15 1.34 7.18
N SER A 104 -20.20 1.06 6.27
CA SER A 104 -19.31 2.07 5.68
C SER A 104 -19.88 2.70 4.41
N LEU A 105 -20.71 1.98 3.66
CA LEU A 105 -21.21 2.38 2.34
C LEU A 105 -22.66 2.89 2.40
N GLY A 106 -23.38 2.62 3.49
CA GLY A 106 -24.78 2.99 3.69
C GLY A 106 -25.79 2.05 3.04
N ASP A 107 -25.34 1.06 2.25
CA ASP A 107 -26.19 0.13 1.51
C ASP A 107 -25.57 -1.28 1.45
N GLU A 108 -26.40 -2.30 1.68
CA GLU A 108 -25.97 -3.71 1.70
C GLU A 108 -25.67 -4.24 0.30
N LYS A 109 -26.46 -3.85 -0.71
CA LYS A 109 -26.24 -4.30 -2.09
C LYS A 109 -24.90 -3.78 -2.63
N THR A 110 -24.64 -2.49 -2.45
CA THR A 110 -23.36 -1.86 -2.82
C THR A 110 -22.19 -2.50 -2.10
N ALA A 111 -22.36 -2.90 -0.83
CA ALA A 111 -21.35 -3.64 -0.08
C ALA A 111 -21.11 -5.03 -0.65
N ALA A 112 -22.15 -5.77 -1.01
CA ALA A 112 -22.03 -7.08 -1.63
C ALA A 112 -21.30 -7.01 -2.98
N ASP A 113 -21.69 -6.06 -3.85
CA ASP A 113 -21.04 -5.84 -5.15
C ASP A 113 -19.55 -5.48 -4.99
N LEU A 114 -19.23 -4.62 -4.01
CA LEU A 114 -17.84 -4.28 -3.71
C LEU A 114 -17.05 -5.49 -3.20
N ILE A 115 -17.63 -6.26 -2.27
CA ILE A 115 -17.00 -7.47 -1.74
C ILE A 115 -16.68 -8.45 -2.86
N ASP A 116 -17.60 -8.66 -3.81
CA ASP A 116 -17.37 -9.55 -4.95
C ASP A 116 -16.16 -9.09 -5.78
N GLY A 117 -16.06 -7.79 -6.06
CA GLY A 117 -14.89 -7.22 -6.74
C GLY A 117 -13.59 -7.40 -5.93
N LEU A 118 -13.62 -7.12 -4.63
CA LEU A 118 -12.45 -7.23 -3.76
C LEU A 118 -12.02 -8.69 -3.56
N VAL A 119 -12.94 -9.65 -3.49
CA VAL A 119 -12.60 -11.08 -3.44
C VAL A 119 -12.06 -11.55 -4.78
N GLY A 120 -12.69 -11.13 -5.90
CA GLY A 120 -12.22 -11.44 -7.25
C GLY A 120 -10.78 -11.01 -7.50
N ASN A 121 -10.40 -9.85 -6.97
CA ASN A 121 -9.02 -9.35 -7.05
C ASN A 121 -8.10 -9.80 -5.91
N GLN A 122 -8.56 -10.74 -5.07
CA GLN A 122 -7.82 -11.26 -3.92
C GLN A 122 -7.39 -10.18 -2.91
N VAL A 123 -8.13 -9.08 -2.81
CA VAL A 123 -8.01 -8.09 -1.72
C VAL A 123 -8.59 -8.66 -0.44
N LEU A 124 -9.74 -9.33 -0.54
CA LEU A 124 -10.42 -10.01 0.55
C LEU A 124 -10.43 -11.52 0.32
N GLN A 125 -10.40 -12.28 1.41
CA GLN A 125 -10.57 -13.74 1.43
C GLN A 125 -11.82 -14.10 2.22
N ARG A 126 -12.58 -15.07 1.72
CA ARG A 126 -13.81 -15.57 2.36
C ARG A 126 -13.50 -16.68 3.35
N GLY A 127 -14.15 -16.66 4.50
CA GLY A 127 -14.04 -17.73 5.46
C GLY A 127 -15.06 -17.63 6.59
N TYR A 128 -14.91 -18.52 7.56
CA TYR A 128 -15.74 -18.58 8.76
C TYR A 128 -14.87 -18.52 10.01
N ILE A 129 -15.48 -18.16 11.14
CA ILE A 129 -14.82 -18.17 12.44
C ILE A 129 -15.42 -19.28 13.28
N PHE A 130 -14.60 -20.27 13.65
CA PHE A 130 -15.02 -21.42 14.44
C PHE A 130 -14.23 -21.55 15.75
N GLN A 131 -14.91 -22.03 16.77
CA GLN A 131 -14.32 -22.43 18.04
C GLN A 131 -14.08 -23.94 18.08
N CYS A 132 -12.87 -24.36 18.44
CA CYS A 132 -12.56 -25.78 18.68
C CYS A 132 -13.27 -26.30 19.94
N GLU A 133 -13.86 -27.49 19.88
CA GLU A 133 -14.58 -28.08 21.02
C GLU A 133 -13.62 -28.51 22.14
N ARG A 134 -12.44 -29.00 21.75
CA ARG A 134 -11.43 -29.52 22.70
C ARG A 134 -10.60 -28.43 23.36
N CYS A 135 -9.92 -27.60 22.58
CA CYS A 135 -8.98 -26.60 23.11
C CYS A 135 -9.53 -25.18 23.18
N ARG A 136 -10.80 -24.98 22.78
CA ARG A 136 -11.54 -23.70 22.83
C ARG A 136 -10.93 -22.56 22.01
N LEU A 137 -9.89 -22.82 21.20
CA LEU A 137 -9.34 -21.84 20.25
C LEU A 137 -10.44 -21.39 19.29
N VAL A 138 -10.64 -20.07 19.22
CA VAL A 138 -11.42 -19.41 18.16
C VAL A 138 -10.45 -19.00 17.07
N SER A 139 -10.70 -19.39 15.83
CA SER A 139 -9.85 -19.03 14.69
C SER A 139 -10.71 -18.78 13.46
N TRP A 140 -10.20 -17.97 12.54
CA TRP A 140 -10.72 -17.89 11.18
C TRP A 140 -10.18 -19.05 10.34
N TYR A 141 -11.03 -19.55 9.44
CA TYR A 141 -10.75 -20.61 8.49
C TYR A 141 -11.23 -20.15 7.11
N GLY A 142 -10.28 -20.02 6.17
CA GLY A 142 -10.58 -19.69 4.79
C GLY A 142 -11.40 -20.80 4.12
N ILE A 143 -12.21 -20.43 3.14
CA ILE A 143 -13.08 -21.37 2.43
C ILE A 143 -12.31 -22.54 1.81
N GLU A 144 -11.08 -22.30 1.38
CA GLU A 144 -10.16 -23.30 0.83
C GLU A 144 -9.73 -24.38 1.83
N ALA A 145 -9.82 -24.09 3.13
CA ALA A 145 -9.47 -25.02 4.20
C ALA A 145 -10.68 -25.82 4.72
N LEU A 146 -11.89 -25.52 4.23
CA LEU A 146 -13.13 -26.09 4.75
C LEU A 146 -13.67 -27.22 3.89
N THR A 147 -14.06 -28.31 4.54
CA THR A 147 -14.70 -29.47 3.93
C THR A 147 -16.04 -29.74 4.65
N ALA A 148 -16.42 -31.00 4.89
CA ALA A 148 -17.47 -31.35 5.86
C ALA A 148 -16.98 -31.21 7.32
N GLU A 149 -15.66 -31.13 7.52
CA GLU A 149 -14.99 -30.96 8.80
C GLU A 149 -14.01 -29.78 8.74
N PHE A 150 -13.62 -29.30 9.92
CA PHE A 150 -12.49 -28.37 10.07
C PHE A 150 -11.45 -28.94 11.03
N ARG A 151 -10.18 -28.65 10.76
CA ARG A 151 -9.05 -29.04 11.60
C ARG A 151 -8.59 -27.88 12.44
N CYS A 152 -8.60 -28.01 13.77
CA CYS A 152 -8.21 -26.93 14.67
C CYS A 152 -6.73 -26.53 14.48
N ASN A 153 -6.48 -25.23 14.25
CA ASN A 153 -5.14 -24.65 14.03
C ASN A 153 -4.16 -24.80 15.22
N ARG A 154 -4.64 -25.13 16.43
CA ARG A 154 -3.79 -25.36 17.61
C ARG A 154 -3.61 -26.83 17.92
N CYS A 155 -4.70 -27.55 18.16
CA CYS A 155 -4.62 -28.92 18.64
C CYS A 155 -4.72 -29.98 17.53
N SER A 156 -4.95 -29.58 16.27
CA SER A 156 -5.14 -30.49 15.14
C SER A 156 -6.34 -31.45 15.22
N LEU A 157 -7.29 -31.24 16.13
CA LEU A 157 -8.53 -32.02 16.16
C LEU A 157 -9.34 -31.73 14.89
N SER A 158 -9.69 -32.76 14.12
CA SER A 158 -10.70 -32.69 13.08
C SER A 158 -12.08 -32.86 13.69
N GLN A 159 -13.01 -31.97 13.36
CA GLN A 159 -14.33 -31.92 13.94
C GLN A 159 -15.35 -31.35 12.95
N GLN A 160 -16.56 -31.88 12.96
CA GLN A 160 -17.68 -31.35 12.17
C GLN A 160 -18.10 -29.98 12.73
N PHE A 161 -18.30 -28.99 11.87
CA PHE A 161 -18.75 -27.66 12.31
C PHE A 161 -20.27 -27.64 12.57
N THR A 162 -20.67 -28.09 13.75
CA THR A 162 -22.04 -27.92 14.26
C THR A 162 -22.26 -26.53 14.90
N ARG A 163 -23.51 -26.22 15.28
CA ARG A 163 -23.88 -24.99 16.00
C ARG A 163 -23.02 -24.71 17.23
N GLY A 164 -22.50 -25.74 17.91
CA GLY A 164 -21.63 -25.58 19.08
C GLY A 164 -20.29 -24.90 18.81
N HIS A 165 -19.92 -24.71 17.53
CA HIS A 165 -18.67 -24.11 17.10
C HIS A 165 -18.80 -22.67 16.61
N TRP A 166 -20.03 -22.16 16.44
CA TRP A 166 -20.28 -20.80 15.96
C TRP A 166 -20.17 -19.80 17.11
N ARG A 167 -19.62 -18.61 16.84
CA ARG A 167 -19.48 -17.54 17.85
C ARG A 167 -20.75 -16.67 17.98
N ASP A 168 -21.62 -16.63 16.96
CA ASP A 168 -22.87 -15.82 16.86
C ASP A 168 -23.74 -16.31 15.65
N PRO A 169 -25.07 -16.05 15.58
CA PRO A 169 -26.20 -16.81 16.12
C PRO A 169 -26.48 -18.14 15.36
N ALA A 170 -27.74 -18.56 15.17
CA ALA A 170 -28.17 -19.89 14.70
C ALA A 170 -27.67 -20.36 13.31
N VAL A 171 -26.80 -19.60 12.65
CA VAL A 171 -26.04 -19.94 11.44
C VAL A 171 -24.71 -19.16 11.46
N PRO A 172 -23.62 -19.69 10.89
CA PRO A 172 -22.34 -18.98 10.88
C PRO A 172 -22.33 -17.87 9.82
N HIS A 173 -21.83 -16.69 10.17
CA HIS A 173 -21.64 -15.60 9.21
C HIS A 173 -20.40 -15.79 8.34
N TRP A 174 -20.46 -15.30 7.11
CA TRP A 174 -19.26 -15.06 6.30
C TRP A 174 -18.44 -13.93 6.92
N TYR A 175 -17.17 -14.21 7.13
CA TYR A 175 -16.18 -13.23 7.54
C TYR A 175 -15.09 -13.09 6.50
N TYR A 176 -14.77 -11.85 6.19
CA TYR A 176 -13.75 -11.46 5.24
C TYR A 176 -12.45 -11.15 5.98
N LYS A 177 -11.36 -11.68 5.46
CA LYS A 177 -9.99 -11.40 5.89
C LYS A 177 -9.32 -10.51 4.85
N LEU A 178 -8.65 -9.45 5.28
CA LEU A 178 -7.81 -8.65 4.40
C LEU A 178 -6.53 -9.43 4.04
N SER A 179 -6.13 -9.40 2.77
CA SER A 179 -4.85 -9.98 2.33
C SER A 179 -3.69 -9.41 3.15
N GLU A 180 -2.73 -10.27 3.52
CA GLU A 180 -1.64 -9.90 4.44
C GLU A 180 -0.81 -8.73 3.91
N THR A 181 -0.50 -8.69 2.62
CA THR A 181 0.27 -7.61 2.00
C THR A 181 -0.48 -6.27 2.07
N ILE A 182 -1.80 -6.28 1.91
CA ILE A 182 -2.64 -5.08 2.02
C ILE A 182 -2.78 -4.64 3.48
N TYR A 183 -2.90 -5.60 4.40
CA TYR A 183 -2.85 -5.32 5.83
C TYR A 183 -1.54 -4.63 6.21
N GLN A 184 -0.40 -5.15 5.76
CA GLN A 184 0.92 -4.55 6.02
C GLN A 184 1.08 -3.19 5.34
N PHE A 185 0.63 -3.02 4.09
CA PHE A 185 0.59 -1.73 3.41
C PHE A 185 -0.18 -0.69 4.23
N TYR A 186 -1.37 -1.03 4.71
CA TYR A 186 -2.20 -0.08 5.45
C TYR A 186 -1.62 0.21 6.85
N ARG A 187 -1.18 -0.83 7.56
CA ARG A 187 -0.57 -0.75 8.90
C ARG A 187 0.72 0.07 8.91
N ASN A 188 1.52 -0.01 7.84
CA ASN A 188 2.76 0.77 7.72
C ASN A 188 2.54 2.17 7.13
N ASN A 189 1.28 2.62 7.04
CA ASN A 189 0.90 3.95 6.57
C ASN A 189 1.22 4.26 5.10
N SER A 190 1.54 3.24 4.30
CA SER A 190 1.84 3.35 2.86
C SER A 190 0.66 3.88 2.03
N HIS A 191 -0.55 3.85 2.59
CA HIS A 191 -1.74 4.47 2.00
C HIS A 191 -1.58 5.99 1.77
N LEU A 192 -0.81 6.68 2.62
CA LEU A 192 -0.50 8.10 2.43
C LEU A 192 0.42 8.32 1.22
N THR A 193 1.48 7.52 1.11
CA THR A 193 2.38 7.50 -0.06
C THR A 193 1.60 7.24 -1.35
N ALA A 194 0.62 6.32 -1.32
CA ALA A 194 -0.26 6.07 -2.46
C ALA A 194 -1.12 7.27 -2.86
N GLN A 195 -1.64 8.04 -1.89
CA GLN A 195 -2.37 9.27 -2.22
C GLN A 195 -1.48 10.34 -2.81
N VAL A 196 -0.23 10.48 -2.32
CA VAL A 196 0.74 11.43 -2.91
C VAL A 196 1.04 11.06 -4.36
N LEU A 197 1.38 9.79 -4.63
CA LEU A 197 1.63 9.32 -5.98
C LEU A 197 0.39 9.46 -6.88
N TYR A 198 -0.81 9.18 -6.36
CA TYR A 198 -2.06 9.34 -7.11
C TYR A 198 -2.32 10.82 -7.47
N LYS A 199 -2.09 11.76 -6.54
CA LYS A 199 -2.19 13.20 -6.80
C LYS A 199 -1.17 13.65 -7.85
N LEU A 200 0.10 13.29 -7.69
CA LEU A 200 1.16 13.64 -8.63
C LEU A 200 0.92 13.07 -10.03
N LYS A 201 0.35 11.85 -10.12
CA LYS A 201 -0.09 11.29 -11.41
C LYS A 201 -1.18 12.13 -12.06
N GLY A 202 -2.14 12.62 -11.27
CA GLY A 202 -3.19 13.53 -11.76
C GLY A 202 -2.67 14.89 -12.25
N GLU A 203 -1.47 15.29 -11.83
CA GLU A 203 -0.79 16.50 -12.28
C GLU A 203 0.01 16.29 -13.58
N SER A 204 0.33 15.04 -13.93
CA SER A 204 1.09 14.69 -15.14
C SER A 204 0.28 14.92 -16.42
N ARG A 205 0.95 15.43 -17.45
CA ARG A 205 0.36 15.65 -18.78
C ARG A 205 0.73 14.57 -19.79
N SER A 206 1.81 13.86 -19.57
CA SER A 206 2.39 12.95 -20.56
C SER A 206 2.82 11.61 -19.97
N ALA A 207 3.71 11.61 -18.99
CA ALA A 207 4.35 10.40 -18.49
C ALA A 207 4.51 10.46 -16.97
N PHE A 208 4.16 9.35 -16.33
CA PHE A 208 4.29 9.17 -14.89
C PHE A 208 4.91 7.81 -14.59
N HIS A 209 6.11 7.82 -14.04
CA HIS A 209 6.82 6.63 -13.57
C HIS A 209 7.04 6.75 -12.07
N TYR A 210 6.93 5.65 -11.33
CA TYR A 210 7.13 5.67 -9.88
C TYR A 210 7.74 4.37 -9.36
N ALA A 211 8.45 4.49 -8.25
CA ALA A 211 8.98 3.40 -7.46
C ALA A 211 8.69 3.72 -5.99
N PRO A 212 7.59 3.17 -5.42
CA PRO A 212 7.19 3.53 -4.06
C PRO A 212 8.14 2.89 -3.05
N GLU A 213 8.46 3.63 -1.99
CA GLU A 213 9.10 3.13 -0.76
C GLU A 213 10.38 2.33 -1.04
N ILE A 214 11.36 3.00 -1.67
CA ILE A 214 12.67 2.42 -2.02
C ILE A 214 13.69 2.62 -0.90
N ASP A 215 14.56 1.64 -0.69
CA ASP A 215 15.75 1.78 0.15
C ASP A 215 16.86 2.47 -0.65
N LEU A 216 17.44 3.53 -0.10
CA LEU A 216 18.72 4.10 -0.50
C LEU A 216 19.84 3.41 0.27
N LEU A 217 20.56 2.51 -0.38
CA LEU A 217 21.68 1.76 0.22
C LEU A 217 22.95 2.61 0.25
N ASP A 218 23.75 2.42 1.29
CA ASP A 218 24.98 3.20 1.56
C ASP A 218 24.74 4.72 1.73
N PHE A 219 23.52 5.10 2.12
CA PHE A 219 23.09 6.48 2.33
C PHE A 219 22.73 6.77 3.81
N PRO A 220 23.12 7.93 4.38
CA PRO A 220 23.94 8.99 3.77
C PRO A 220 25.44 8.68 3.76
N ARG A 221 25.82 7.50 4.27
CA ARG A 221 27.19 6.99 4.29
C ARG A 221 27.17 5.47 4.20
N ARG A 222 28.29 4.90 3.76
CA ARG A 222 28.48 3.46 3.60
C ARG A 222 28.05 2.65 4.83
N GLY A 223 27.35 1.55 4.61
CA GLY A 223 26.79 0.67 5.64
C GLY A 223 25.53 1.20 6.33
N LYS A 224 24.96 2.33 5.86
CA LYS A 224 23.66 2.84 6.30
C LYS A 224 22.65 2.77 5.17
N SER A 225 21.38 2.71 5.53
CA SER A 225 20.28 2.76 4.57
C SER A 225 19.19 3.68 5.10
N ARG A 226 18.52 4.38 4.18
CA ARG A 226 17.34 5.19 4.46
C ARG A 226 16.27 4.89 3.43
N GLU A 227 15.02 4.81 3.86
CA GLU A 227 13.88 4.66 2.98
C GLU A 227 13.54 6.01 2.32
N MET A 228 13.09 5.97 1.07
CA MET A 228 12.49 7.07 0.33
C MET A 228 11.05 6.68 -0.01
N ASP A 229 10.10 7.27 0.72
CA ASP A 229 8.68 6.89 0.61
C ASP A 229 8.13 7.17 -0.79
N VAL A 230 8.35 8.41 -1.28
CA VAL A 230 7.93 8.84 -2.62
C VAL A 230 9.15 8.93 -3.50
N ALA A 231 9.17 8.15 -4.58
CA ALA A 231 10.09 8.36 -5.71
C ALA A 231 9.30 8.21 -7.01
N CYS A 232 9.19 9.30 -7.76
CA CYS A 232 8.53 9.29 -9.06
C CYS A 232 9.17 10.28 -10.05
N ILE A 233 8.81 10.10 -11.32
CA ILE A 233 9.19 10.96 -12.44
C ILE A 233 7.88 11.44 -13.06
N VAL A 234 7.66 12.75 -13.00
CA VAL A 234 6.48 13.43 -13.55
C VAL A 234 6.93 14.21 -14.76
N ASP A 235 6.51 13.80 -15.96
CA ASP A 235 6.85 14.48 -17.22
C ASP A 235 8.38 14.74 -17.38
N GLY A 236 9.19 13.76 -16.97
CA GLY A 236 10.66 13.83 -17.00
C GLY A 236 11.31 14.49 -15.79
N ALA A 237 10.54 15.04 -14.85
CA ALA A 237 11.05 15.68 -13.64
C ALA A 237 11.05 14.72 -12.44
N ILE A 238 12.20 14.57 -11.79
CA ILE A 238 12.35 13.71 -10.60
C ILE A 238 11.70 14.38 -9.39
N VAL A 239 10.87 13.61 -8.69
CA VAL A 239 10.19 14.01 -7.47
C VAL A 239 10.49 12.97 -6.39
N PHE A 240 10.93 13.45 -5.24
CA PHE A 240 11.13 12.63 -4.05
C PHE A 240 10.26 13.11 -2.90
N GLY A 241 10.07 12.30 -1.86
CA GLY A 241 9.30 12.74 -0.71
C GLY A 241 9.27 11.79 0.49
N GLU A 242 8.70 12.31 1.57
CA GLU A 242 8.51 11.64 2.86
C GLU A 242 7.06 11.81 3.31
N CYS A 243 6.47 10.73 3.80
CA CYS A 243 5.09 10.66 4.25
C CYS A 243 5.05 10.31 5.75
N LYS A 244 4.25 11.05 6.52
CA LYS A 244 3.96 10.74 7.94
C LYS A 244 2.48 10.91 8.26
N THR A 245 1.84 9.85 8.74
CA THR A 245 0.46 9.94 9.30
C THR A 245 0.43 10.57 10.69
N ASP A 246 1.58 10.68 11.33
CA ASP A 246 1.82 11.46 12.54
C ASP A 246 2.41 12.83 12.20
N SER A 247 2.68 13.66 13.21
CA SER A 247 3.31 14.96 13.01
C SER A 247 4.68 14.84 12.35
N LEU A 248 4.90 15.63 11.30
CA LEU A 248 6.22 15.82 10.70
C LEU A 248 7.17 16.45 11.71
N LYS A 249 8.33 15.84 11.89
CA LYS A 249 9.40 16.33 12.76
C LYS A 249 10.60 16.74 11.92
N VAL A 250 11.45 17.61 12.47
CA VAL A 250 12.61 18.19 11.77
C VAL A 250 13.58 17.12 11.27
N GLU A 251 13.65 15.96 11.93
CA GLU A 251 14.49 14.82 11.52
C GLU A 251 14.10 14.28 10.13
N ALA A 252 12.85 14.45 9.70
CA ALA A 252 12.41 14.08 8.35
C ALA A 252 13.14 14.88 7.25
N LEU A 253 13.64 16.08 7.58
CA LEU A 253 14.36 16.95 6.66
C LEU A 253 15.81 16.52 6.46
N GLU A 254 16.41 15.81 7.43
CA GLU A 254 17.83 15.43 7.42
C GLU A 254 18.22 14.64 6.16
N LYS A 255 17.34 13.73 5.71
CA LYS A 255 17.53 12.94 4.50
C LYS A 255 17.69 13.84 3.26
N PHE A 256 16.84 14.85 3.12
CA PHE A 256 16.84 15.74 1.97
C PHE A 256 17.94 16.80 2.07
N ALA A 257 18.28 17.26 3.27
CA ALA A 257 19.46 18.10 3.50
C ALA A 257 20.75 17.36 3.12
N ALA A 258 20.87 16.08 3.47
CA ALA A 258 22.01 15.26 3.09
C ALA A 258 22.08 15.05 1.56
N LEU A 259 20.94 14.75 0.91
CA LEU A 259 20.86 14.66 -0.56
C LEU A 259 21.25 15.98 -1.24
N ALA A 260 20.80 17.11 -0.70
CA ALA A 260 21.12 18.43 -1.22
C ALA A 260 22.63 18.76 -1.18
N GLY A 261 23.36 18.20 -0.22
CA GLY A 261 24.81 18.36 -0.12
C GLY A 261 25.64 17.44 -1.02
N MET A 262 25.00 16.51 -1.74
CA MET A 262 25.68 15.54 -2.61
C MET A 262 25.79 16.06 -4.06
N PRO A 263 26.75 15.59 -4.86
CA PRO A 263 26.92 16.00 -6.26
C PRO A 263 25.89 15.33 -7.18
N LEU A 264 24.61 15.54 -6.87
CA LEU A 264 23.45 15.10 -7.65
C LEU A 264 22.70 16.31 -8.21
N ARG A 265 21.99 16.11 -9.32
CA ARG A 265 20.99 17.09 -9.75
C ARG A 265 19.87 17.12 -8.72
N TYR A 266 19.52 18.30 -8.20
CA TYR A 266 18.41 18.42 -7.26
C TYR A 266 17.14 17.82 -7.85
N PRO A 267 16.34 17.09 -7.05
CA PRO A 267 14.99 16.74 -7.47
C PRO A 267 14.22 18.02 -7.78
N ALA A 268 13.38 17.97 -8.82
CA ALA A 268 12.56 19.11 -9.21
C ALA A 268 11.57 19.50 -8.10
N ARG A 269 11.12 18.51 -7.31
CA ARG A 269 10.23 18.69 -6.16
C ARG A 269 10.60 17.73 -5.03
N VAL A 270 10.51 18.20 -3.80
CA VAL A 270 10.63 17.41 -2.57
C VAL A 270 9.33 17.51 -1.79
N ILE A 271 8.53 16.45 -1.79
CA ILE A 271 7.21 16.44 -1.16
C ILE A 271 7.32 15.95 0.28
N PHE A 272 6.85 16.76 1.22
CA PHE A 272 6.51 16.31 2.56
C PHE A 272 5.01 16.16 2.68
N ALA A 273 4.52 14.99 3.05
CA ALA A 273 3.09 14.73 3.17
C ALA A 273 2.70 14.30 4.58
N THR A 274 1.60 14.84 5.10
CA THR A 274 1.07 14.43 6.39
C THR A 274 -0.43 14.57 6.53
N THR A 275 -1.02 13.77 7.43
CA THR A 275 -2.41 13.89 7.84
C THR A 275 -2.60 14.72 9.11
N GLN A 276 -1.52 15.20 9.74
CA GLN A 276 -1.56 16.00 10.97
C GLN A 276 -1.28 17.49 10.71
N PRO A 277 -1.66 18.37 11.64
CA PRO A 277 -1.18 19.75 11.64
C PRO A 277 0.36 19.82 11.66
N VAL A 278 0.91 20.81 10.96
CA VAL A 278 2.35 21.01 10.80
C VAL A 278 2.80 22.23 11.61
N SER A 279 3.82 22.07 12.44
CA SER A 279 4.35 23.13 13.29
C SER A 279 5.01 24.25 12.49
N SER A 280 5.02 25.47 13.04
CA SER A 280 5.70 26.62 12.43
C SER A 280 7.20 26.37 12.30
N GLU A 281 7.82 25.73 13.31
CA GLU A 281 9.23 25.33 13.29
C GLU A 281 9.54 24.41 12.12
N PHE A 282 8.71 23.39 11.87
CA PHE A 282 8.92 22.50 10.73
C PHE A 282 8.84 23.27 9.41
N LYS A 283 7.84 24.14 9.24
CA LYS A 283 7.69 24.96 8.02
C LYS A 283 8.91 25.87 7.80
N GLU A 284 9.44 26.48 8.86
CA GLU A 284 10.64 27.31 8.79
C GLU A 284 11.86 26.49 8.35
N GLN A 285 12.09 25.32 8.93
CA GLN A 285 13.23 24.47 8.53
C GLN A 285 13.05 23.88 7.13
N MET A 286 11.82 23.49 6.77
CA MET A 286 11.48 22.96 5.44
C MET A 286 11.80 23.98 4.34
N SER A 287 11.65 25.29 4.60
CA SER A 287 11.98 26.36 3.64
C SER A 287 13.46 26.38 3.22
N LYS A 288 14.33 25.73 3.99
CA LYS A 288 15.76 25.58 3.70
C LYS A 288 16.07 24.38 2.81
N VAL A 289 15.12 23.47 2.64
CA VAL A 289 15.26 22.32 1.74
C VAL A 289 14.89 22.76 0.32
N PRO A 290 15.79 22.60 -0.67
CA PRO A 290 15.51 23.02 -2.04
C PRO A 290 14.27 22.33 -2.62
N ASN A 291 13.41 23.12 -3.26
CA ASN A 291 12.19 22.67 -3.94
C ASN A 291 11.21 21.90 -3.03
N ALA A 292 11.21 22.21 -1.73
CA ALA A 292 10.31 21.55 -0.78
C ALA A 292 8.87 22.06 -0.89
N GLU A 293 7.93 21.12 -0.88
CA GLU A 293 6.49 21.35 -0.91
C GLU A 293 5.81 20.54 0.19
N LEU A 294 4.65 21.02 0.64
CA LEU A 294 3.86 20.38 1.68
C LEU A 294 2.52 19.93 1.11
N MET A 295 2.15 18.67 1.36
CA MET A 295 0.81 18.14 1.09
C MET A 295 0.14 17.73 2.40
N LEU A 296 -1.04 18.28 2.64
CA LEU A 296 -1.85 18.02 3.83
C LEU A 296 -2.97 17.03 3.52
N ARG A 297 -3.68 16.60 4.58
CA ARG A 297 -4.86 15.73 4.45
C ARG A 297 -5.85 16.26 3.41
N SER A 298 -6.15 17.56 3.44
CA SER A 298 -7.08 18.23 2.54
C SER A 298 -6.65 18.19 1.07
N ASP A 299 -5.36 18.02 0.80
CA ASP A 299 -4.85 17.92 -0.58
C ASP A 299 -4.98 16.52 -1.16
N LEU A 300 -5.17 15.52 -0.28
CA LEU A 300 -4.98 14.10 -0.56
C LEU A 300 -6.28 13.31 -0.43
N TYR A 301 -7.17 13.62 0.52
CA TYR A 301 -8.39 12.86 0.82
C TYR A 301 -9.66 13.70 0.59
N ASP A 302 -10.81 13.04 0.39
CA ASP A 302 -12.13 13.69 0.17
C ASP A 302 -12.89 13.97 1.48
N ASP A 303 -12.19 14.52 2.48
CA ASP A 303 -12.69 14.71 3.85
C ASP A 303 -12.94 16.17 4.21
#